data_AF-A0A7C4SUN6-F1
#
_entry.id   AF-A0A7C4SUN6-F1
#
_cell.length_a   1.000
_cell.length_b   1.000
_cell.length_c   1.000
_cell.angle_alpha   90.00
_cell.angle_beta   90.00
_cell.angle_gamma   90.00
#
_symmetry.space_group_name_H-M   'P 1'
#
loop_
_entity.id
_entity.type
_entity.pdbx_description
1 polymer ?
#
loop_
_entity_poly.entity_id
_entity_poly.type
_entity_poly.pdbx_seq_one_letter_code
_entity_poly.pdbx_strand_id
1 'polypeptide(L)'
;MQTPSKQQTVLIVADASGLGKAGQEASRLKRDGFHVVALLSDKGAEKQVGADEVLTGDPQTLLKNYIDACEKSTHTTYPERIYLCTERKLAGAIGSLLSGYPVKVIA
;
A
#
# COMPACT_ATOMS: atom_id res chain seq x y z
N MET A 1 26.54 -8.17 16.92
CA MET A 1 25.79 -8.52 15.70
C MET A 1 24.63 -7.55 15.60
N GLN A 2 24.62 -6.66 14.61
CA GLN A 2 23.41 -5.87 14.31
C GLN A 2 22.39 -6.87 13.75
N THR A 3 21.31 -7.11 14.50
CA THR A 3 20.10 -7.70 13.92
C THR A 3 19.75 -6.89 12.67
N PRO A 4 19.59 -7.52 11.49
CA PRO A 4 19.05 -6.80 10.34
C PRO A 4 17.69 -6.27 10.79
N SER A 5 17.59 -4.96 10.92
CA SER A 5 16.34 -4.28 11.23
C SER A 5 15.35 -4.77 10.18
N LYS A 6 14.37 -5.60 10.58
CA LYS A 6 13.30 -6.04 9.68
C LYS A 6 12.74 -4.78 9.06
N GLN A 7 13.01 -4.55 7.78
CA GLN A 7 12.57 -3.35 7.09
C GLN A 7 11.05 -3.40 7.07
N GLN A 8 10.42 -2.53 7.87
CA GLN A 8 8.99 -2.56 8.11
C GLN A 8 8.26 -2.19 6.81
N THR A 9 7.36 -3.06 6.35
CA THR A 9 6.65 -2.87 5.08
C THR A 9 5.32 -2.17 5.31
N VAL A 10 5.01 -1.19 4.46
CA VAL A 10 3.78 -0.39 4.49
C VAL A 10 3.12 -0.43 3.13
N LEU A 11 1.81 -0.69 3.13
CA LEU A 11 1.02 -0.71 1.91
C LEU A 11 0.24 0.59 1.78
N ILE A 12 0.26 1.19 0.59
CA ILE A 12 -0.56 2.36 0.25
C ILE A 12 -1.50 1.94 -0.88
N VAL A 13 -2.80 2.05 -0.66
CA VAL A 13 -3.82 1.80 -1.68
C VAL A 13 -4.40 3.13 -2.10
N ALA A 14 -4.33 3.44 -3.39
CA ALA A 14 -4.85 4.70 -3.91
C ALA A 14 -5.58 4.53 -5.23
N ASP A 15 -6.64 5.31 -5.40
CA ASP A 15 -7.22 5.55 -6.72
C ASP A 15 -6.64 6.81 -7.36
N ALA A 16 -7.11 7.13 -8.57
CA ALA A 16 -6.75 8.36 -9.27
C ALA A 16 -6.96 9.64 -8.44
N SER A 17 -7.96 9.67 -7.56
CA SER A 17 -8.28 10.83 -6.72
C SER A 17 -7.26 11.04 -5.58
N GLY A 18 -6.67 9.95 -5.07
CA GLY A 18 -5.76 9.99 -3.94
C GLY A 18 -4.28 9.89 -4.27
N LEU A 19 -3.90 9.83 -5.56
CA LEU A 19 -2.50 9.71 -6.01
C LEU A 19 -1.57 10.76 -5.40
N GLY A 20 -2.01 12.03 -5.34
CA GLY A 20 -1.21 13.11 -4.76
C GLY A 20 -0.93 12.90 -3.27
N LYS A 21 -1.91 12.38 -2.51
CA LYS A 21 -1.76 12.08 -1.08
C LYS A 21 -0.93 10.82 -0.87
N ALA A 22 -1.11 9.82 -1.72
CA ALA A 22 -0.30 8.62 -1.76
C ALA A 22 1.18 8.95 -1.96
N GLY A 23 1.52 9.84 -2.89
CA GLY A 23 2.91 10.25 -3.12
C GLY A 23 3.54 11.01 -1.95
N GLN A 24 2.77 11.87 -1.29
CA GLN A 24 3.24 12.59 -0.10
C GLN A 24 3.54 11.63 1.06
N GLU A 25 2.63 10.68 1.33
CA GLU A 25 2.83 9.72 2.42
C GLU A 25 3.87 8.66 2.08
N ALA A 26 3.94 8.18 0.83
CA ALA A 26 5.02 7.30 0.39
C ALA A 26 6.40 7.94 0.60
N SER A 27 6.56 9.20 0.17
CA SER A 27 7.80 9.94 0.37
C SER A 27 8.15 10.14 1.84
N ARG A 28 7.15 10.32 2.70
CA ARG A 28 7.35 10.41 4.15
C ARG A 28 7.77 9.09 4.75
N LEU A 29 7.04 8.01 4.47
CA LEU A 29 7.30 6.67 4.99
C LEU A 29 8.68 6.15 4.58
N LYS A 30 9.10 6.43 3.34
CA LYS A 30 10.46 6.10 2.87
C LYS A 30 11.54 6.85 3.65
N ARG A 31 11.33 8.13 3.95
CA ARG A 31 12.26 8.91 4.80
C ARG A 31 12.33 8.36 6.23
N ASP A 32 11.22 7.82 6.73
CA ASP A 32 11.16 7.16 8.03
C ASP A 32 11.75 5.73 8.02
N GLY A 33 12.23 5.25 6.85
CA GLY A 33 12.92 3.96 6.70
C GLY A 33 12.01 2.76 6.41
N PHE A 34 10.72 3.00 6.14
CA PHE A 34 9.79 1.94 5.75
C PHE A 34 9.97 1.53 4.29
N HIS A 35 9.74 0.25 4.01
CA HIS A 35 9.57 -0.25 2.65
C HIS A 35 8.12 0.01 2.21
N VAL A 36 7.94 0.79 1.14
CA VAL A 36 6.61 1.23 0.71
C VAL A 36 6.18 0.52 -0.57
N VAL A 37 5.06 -0.19 -0.50
CA VAL A 37 4.38 -0.80 -1.64
C VAL A 37 3.12 0.00 -1.94
N ALA A 38 2.94 0.44 -3.18
CA ALA A 38 1.78 1.21 -3.61
C ALA A 38 0.91 0.44 -4.60
N LEU A 39 -0.38 0.31 -4.31
CA LEU A 39 -1.40 -0.27 -5.19
C LEU A 39 -2.24 0.86 -5.78
N LEU A 40 -2.11 1.11 -7.08
CA LEU A 40 -2.69 2.27 -7.74
C LEU A 40 -3.72 1.84 -8.80
N SER A 41 -4.87 2.52 -8.86
CA SER A 41 -5.89 2.24 -9.88
C SER A 41 -5.44 2.60 -11.30
N ASP A 42 -4.48 3.52 -11.43
CA ASP A 42 -4.06 4.12 -12.71
C ASP A 42 -2.65 3.64 -13.10
N LYS A 43 -2.55 3.04 -14.30
CA LYS A 43 -1.28 2.56 -14.89
C LYS A 43 -0.29 3.68 -15.21
N GLY A 44 -0.72 4.94 -15.26
CA GLY A 44 0.16 6.10 -15.46
C GLY A 44 0.73 6.69 -14.16
N ALA A 45 0.29 6.20 -13.00
CA ALA A 45 0.57 6.86 -11.72
C ALA A 45 1.88 6.44 -11.04
N GLU A 46 2.61 5.47 -11.60
CA GLU A 46 3.83 4.91 -11.01
C GLU A 46 4.89 5.97 -10.70
N LYS A 47 5.04 6.92 -11.63
CA LYS A 47 6.00 8.03 -11.50
C LYS A 47 5.57 9.09 -10.49
N GLN A 48 4.31 9.11 -10.04
CA GLN A 48 3.78 10.14 -9.16
C GLN A 48 3.93 9.80 -7.67
N VAL A 49 3.92 8.51 -7.31
CA VAL A 49 3.85 8.09 -5.90
C VAL A 49 5.24 7.89 -5.27
N GLY A 50 6.27 7.53 -6.04
CA GLY A 50 7.64 7.41 -5.53
C GLY A 50 7.84 6.29 -4.50
N ALA A 51 6.93 5.31 -4.44
CA ALA A 51 7.05 4.11 -3.62
C ALA A 51 8.22 3.21 -4.09
N ASP A 52 8.61 2.24 -3.27
CA ASP A 52 9.66 1.28 -3.62
C ASP A 52 9.15 0.23 -4.61
N GLU A 53 7.92 -0.21 -4.41
CA GLU A 53 7.19 -1.07 -5.33
C GLU A 53 5.87 -0.40 -5.70
N VAL A 54 5.53 -0.42 -6.99
CA VAL A 54 4.24 0.08 -7.47
C VAL A 54 3.57 -1.00 -8.30
N LEU A 55 2.34 -1.34 -7.92
CA LEU A 55 1.47 -2.23 -8.66
C LEU A 55 0.29 -1.41 -9.17
N THR A 56 0.03 -1.47 -10.47
CA THR A 56 -1.06 -0.73 -11.11
C THR A 56 -2.13 -1.66 -11.66
N GLY A 57 -3.39 -1.30 -11.47
CA GLY A 57 -4.53 -2.14 -11.81
C GLY A 57 -5.68 -1.94 -10.84
N ASP A 58 -6.69 -2.80 -10.91
CA ASP A 58 -7.83 -2.72 -10.00
C ASP A 58 -7.38 -2.86 -8.53
N PRO A 59 -7.56 -1.84 -7.66
CA PRO A 59 -7.00 -1.87 -6.31
C PRO A 59 -7.51 -3.02 -5.44
N GLN A 60 -8.75 -3.47 -5.66
CA GLN A 60 -9.32 -4.60 -4.94
C GLN A 60 -8.63 -5.91 -5.33
N THR A 61 -8.42 -6.13 -6.63
CA THR A 61 -7.72 -7.29 -7.16
C THR A 61 -6.25 -7.28 -6.73
N LEU A 62 -5.59 -6.13 -6.80
CA LEU A 62 -4.21 -5.97 -6.36
C LEU A 62 -4.05 -6.27 -4.87
N LEU A 63 -4.94 -5.72 -4.02
CA LEU A 63 -4.91 -5.96 -2.59
C LEU A 63 -5.14 -7.44 -2.27
N LYS A 64 -6.12 -8.07 -2.93
CA LYS A 64 -6.38 -9.50 -2.78
C LYS A 64 -5.16 -10.33 -3.19
N ASN A 65 -4.57 -10.06 -4.34
CA ASN A 65 -3.38 -10.77 -4.82
C ASN A 65 -2.18 -10.59 -3.88
N TYR A 66 -2.01 -9.40 -3.31
CA TYR A 66 -0.96 -9.11 -2.35
C TYR A 66 -1.15 -9.92 -1.05
N ILE A 67 -2.37 -9.91 -0.48
CA ILE A 67 -2.70 -10.71 0.71
C ILE A 67 -2.53 -12.21 0.42
N ASP A 68 -3.07 -12.71 -0.68
CA ASP A 68 -2.92 -14.10 -1.11
C ASP A 68 -1.43 -14.47 -1.28
N ALA A 69 -0.60 -13.54 -1.75
CA ALA A 69 0.85 -13.74 -1.86
C ALA A 69 1.52 -13.80 -0.48
N CYS A 70 1.10 -12.99 0.50
CA CYS A 70 1.55 -13.09 1.89
C CYS A 70 1.18 -14.44 2.53
N GLU A 71 0.01 -14.99 2.20
CA GLU A 71 -0.41 -16.29 2.73
C GLU A 71 0.33 -17.46 2.09
N LYS A 72 0.68 -17.36 0.80
CA LYS A 72 1.30 -18.44 0.03
C LYS A 72 2.83 -18.40 0.04
N SER A 73 3.44 -17.25 0.32
CA SER A 73 4.88 -17.03 0.16
C SER A 73 5.57 -16.75 1.48
N THR A 74 6.66 -17.47 1.76
CA THR A 74 7.54 -17.22 2.92
C THR A 74 8.40 -15.96 2.76
N HIS A 75 8.34 -15.27 1.62
CA HIS A 75 9.16 -14.10 1.31
C HIS A 75 8.39 -12.78 1.26
N THR A 76 7.06 -12.81 1.20
CA THR A 76 6.25 -11.59 1.15
C THR A 76 5.89 -11.19 2.57
N THR A 77 6.39 -10.04 3.01
CA THR A 77 6.17 -9.56 4.38
C THR A 77 4.78 -8.92 4.47
N TYR A 78 3.99 -9.34 5.47
CA TYR A 78 2.72 -8.71 5.77
C TYR A 78 2.92 -7.21 6.03
N PRO A 79 2.01 -6.36 5.52
CA PRO A 79 2.13 -4.93 5.74
C PRO A 79 1.83 -4.65 7.21
N GLU A 80 2.70 -3.89 7.85
CA GLU A 80 2.51 -3.49 9.24
C GLU A 80 1.28 -2.58 9.38
N ARG A 81 1.03 -1.77 8.35
CA ARG A 81 -0.11 -0.85 8.28
C ARG A 81 -0.46 -0.57 6.82
N ILE A 82 -1.73 -0.22 6.61
CA ILE A 82 -2.28 0.06 5.28
C ILE A 82 -2.80 1.48 5.26
N TYR A 83 -2.37 2.26 4.27
CA TYR A 83 -2.83 3.61 4.02
C TYR A 83 -3.81 3.60 2.86
N LEU A 84 -4.98 4.19 3.09
CA LEU A 84 -6.06 4.26 2.10
C LEU A 84 -6.18 5.71 1.65
N CYS A 85 -5.65 6.01 0.47
CA CYS A 85 -5.66 7.33 -0.15
C CYS A 85 -6.66 7.33 -1.31
N THR A 86 -7.93 7.52 -1.01
CA THR A 86 -9.02 7.37 -2.01
C THR A 86 -10.30 8.02 -1.50
N GLU A 87 -11.24 8.25 -2.42
CA GLU A 87 -12.62 8.55 -2.06
C GLU A 87 -13.29 7.43 -1.25
N ARG A 88 -14.31 7.78 -0.46
CA ARG A 88 -15.05 6.84 0.42
C ARG A 88 -15.58 5.59 -0.30
N LYS A 89 -15.79 5.65 -1.62
CA LYS A 89 -16.34 4.54 -2.42
C LYS A 89 -15.39 3.34 -2.46
N LEU A 90 -14.09 3.54 -2.71
CA LEU A 90 -13.14 2.43 -2.76
C LEU A 90 -12.87 1.88 -1.35
N ALA A 91 -12.76 2.76 -0.35
CA ALA A 91 -12.57 2.35 1.05
C ALA A 91 -13.69 1.40 1.52
N GLY A 92 -14.93 1.62 1.08
CA GLY A 92 -16.04 0.70 1.33
C GLY A 92 -15.91 -0.64 0.59
N ALA A 93 -15.45 -0.62 -0.67
CA ALA A 93 -15.31 -1.83 -1.50
C ALA A 93 -14.20 -2.77 -1.00
N ILE A 94 -13.08 -2.21 -0.53
CA ILE A 94 -11.94 -3.00 -0.05
C ILE A 94 -11.90 -3.17 1.48
N GLY A 95 -12.82 -2.52 2.21
CA GLY A 95 -12.82 -2.54 3.68
C GLY A 95 -12.93 -3.94 4.29
N SER A 96 -13.63 -4.87 3.63
CA SER A 96 -13.72 -6.27 4.07
C SER A 96 -12.37 -6.98 4.03
N LEU A 97 -11.56 -6.73 2.98
CA LEU A 97 -10.21 -7.27 2.81
C LEU A 97 -9.22 -6.72 3.83
N LEU A 98 -9.52 -5.55 4.40
CA LEU A 98 -8.64 -4.84 5.32
C LEU A 98 -8.94 -5.08 6.80
N SER A 99 -9.97 -5.87 7.11
CA SER A 99 -10.45 -6.10 8.49
C SER A 99 -9.40 -6.68 9.44
N GLY A 100 -8.33 -7.30 8.92
CA GLY A 100 -7.21 -7.85 9.70
C GLY A 100 -5.99 -6.92 9.85
N TYR A 101 -6.01 -5.72 9.28
CA TYR A 101 -4.86 -4.82 9.23
C TYR A 101 -5.17 -3.45 9.84
N PRO A 102 -4.19 -2.77 10.47
CA PRO A 102 -4.38 -1.41 10.91
C PRO A 102 -4.41 -0.48 9.70
N VAL A 103 -5.61 0.04 9.40
CA VAL A 103 -5.87 0.94 8.27
C VAL A 103 -5.87 2.39 8.73
N LYS A 104 -5.14 3.24 8.01
CA LYS A 104 -5.24 4.69 8.12
C LYS A 104 -5.82 5.28 6.83
N VAL A 105 -7.02 5.82 6.91
CA VAL A 105 -7.65 6.52 5.79
C VAL A 105 -7.13 7.96 5.74
N ILE A 106 -6.60 8.36 4.58
CA ILE A 106 -6.13 9.72 4.31
C ILE A 106 -6.98 10.27 3.18
N ALA A 107 -8.08 10.92 3.59
CA ALA A 107 -9.05 11.55 2.72
C ALA A 107 -8.51 12.84 2.12
#